data_AF-A0A0F8E6V1-F1
#
_entry.id   AF-A0A0F8E6V1-F1
#
_cell.length_a   1.000
_cell.length_b   1.000
_cell.length_c   1.000
_cell.angle_alpha   90.00
_cell.angle_beta   90.00
_cell.angle_gamma   90.00
#
_symmetry.space_group_name_H-M   'P 1'
#
loop_
_entity.id
_entity.type
_entity.pdbx_description
1 polymer ?
#
loop_
_entity_poly.entity_id
_entity_poly.type
_entity_poly.pdbx_seq_one_letter_code
_entity_poly.pdbx_strand_id
1 'polypeptide(L)'
;MLNFAGLLLILTFYILSLTGLFGFGTDPEEKYALPLILLIYLAAMWGFFGMRFLITSDSVVAVFPPFRYNIPFSDISSVEIMDKFPWYMGWGVRIQGRRLIFAGKHAKAVAIRKDKGFFRTVVLVSESPDEFRKRVEMAMK
;
A
#
# COMPACT_ATOMS: atom_id res chain seq x y z
N MET A 1 -11.88 4.14 7.31
CA MET A 1 -12.78 4.26 6.13
C MET A 1 -12.00 4.08 4.83
N LEU A 2 -12.42 3.16 3.96
CA LEU A 2 -11.95 3.08 2.57
C LEU A 2 -12.39 4.39 1.88
N ASN A 3 -11.49 5.13 1.24
CA ASN A 3 -11.84 6.42 0.63
C ASN A 3 -12.57 6.19 -0.71
N PHE A 4 -13.81 5.71 -0.64
CA PHE A 4 -14.65 5.38 -1.81
C PHE A 4 -14.79 6.55 -2.79
N ALA A 5 -14.69 7.79 -2.31
CA ALA A 5 -14.76 8.98 -3.14
C ALA A 5 -13.64 9.03 -4.19
N GLY A 6 -12.42 8.58 -3.86
CA GLY A 6 -11.31 8.55 -4.82
C GLY A 6 -11.51 7.53 -5.93
N LEU A 7 -12.00 6.34 -5.60
CA LEU A 7 -12.33 5.31 -6.59
C LEU A 7 -13.49 5.76 -7.50
N LEU A 8 -14.50 6.40 -6.92
CA LEU A 8 -15.66 6.93 -7.66
C LEU A 8 -15.23 8.01 -8.66
N LEU A 9 -14.37 8.95 -8.26
CA LEU A 9 -13.83 9.97 -9.15
C LEU A 9 -13.05 9.38 -10.32
N ILE A 10 -12.22 8.37 -10.07
CA ILE A 10 -11.45 7.67 -11.10
C ILE A 10 -12.40 6.95 -12.09
N LEU A 11 -13.46 6.32 -11.58
CA LEU A 11 -14.47 5.66 -12.41
C LEU A 11 -15.26 6.67 -13.26
N THR A 12 -15.68 7.79 -12.67
CA THR A 12 -16.39 8.86 -13.38
C THR A 12 -15.53 9.46 -14.48
N PHE A 13 -14.25 9.71 -14.21
CA PHE A 13 -13.30 10.17 -15.22
C PHE A 13 -13.18 9.18 -16.39
N TYR A 14 -13.10 7.87 -16.10
CA TYR A 14 -13.05 6.84 -17.14
C TYR A 14 -14.32 6.75 -17.98
N ILE A 15 -15.51 6.88 -17.36
CA ILE A 15 -16.77 6.90 -18.13
C ILE A 15 -16.82 8.13 -19.04
N LEU A 16 -16.40 9.30 -18.56
CA LEU A 16 -16.34 10.53 -19.35
C LEU A 16 -15.28 10.49 -20.46
N SER A 17 -14.20 9.71 -20.30
CA SER A 17 -13.23 9.53 -21.38
C SER A 17 -13.73 8.62 -22.49
N LEU A 18 -14.59 7.64 -22.17
CA LEU A 18 -15.25 6.80 -23.17
C LEU A 18 -16.28 7.55 -24.03
N THR A 19 -16.87 8.64 -23.51
CA THR A 19 -17.79 9.49 -24.29
C THR A 19 -17.07 10.40 -25.29
N GLY A 20 -15.74 10.31 -25.38
CA GLY A 20 -14.93 11.13 -26.30
C GLY A 20 -14.66 12.55 -25.80
N LEU A 21 -15.04 12.87 -24.55
CA LEU A 21 -14.91 14.22 -23.98
C LEU A 21 -13.45 14.70 -23.90
N PHE A 22 -12.51 13.77 -23.77
CA PHE A 22 -11.07 14.04 -23.65
C PHE A 22 -10.28 13.78 -24.95
N GLY A 23 -10.95 13.37 -26.04
CA GLY A 23 -10.30 13.24 -27.35
C GLY A 23 -9.23 12.14 -27.46
N PHE A 24 -9.39 11.00 -26.76
CA PHE A 24 -8.48 9.86 -26.90
C PHE A 24 -8.66 9.17 -28.26
N GLY A 25 -7.95 9.66 -29.27
CA GLY A 25 -7.89 9.05 -30.60
C GLY A 25 -9.23 8.95 -31.33
N THR A 26 -9.18 8.50 -32.57
CA THR A 26 -10.39 8.12 -33.34
C THR A 26 -10.45 6.63 -33.62
N ASP A 27 -9.28 5.97 -33.60
CA ASP A 27 -9.17 4.53 -33.75
C ASP A 27 -9.68 3.79 -32.51
N PRO A 28 -10.32 2.62 -32.68
CA PRO A 28 -10.89 1.86 -31.56
C PRO A 28 -9.87 1.51 -30.48
N GLU A 29 -8.63 1.19 -30.87
CA GLU A 29 -7.57 0.84 -29.92
C GLU A 29 -7.20 2.04 -29.03
N GLU A 30 -6.99 3.22 -29.61
CA GLU A 30 -6.67 4.44 -28.85
C GLU A 30 -7.84 4.88 -27.97
N LYS A 31 -9.07 4.76 -28.49
CA LYS A 31 -10.30 5.15 -27.82
C LYS A 31 -10.60 4.33 -26.57
N TYR A 32 -10.21 3.05 -26.52
CA TYR A 32 -10.52 2.16 -25.40
C TYR A 32 -9.29 1.77 -24.57
N ALA A 33 -8.14 1.53 -25.20
CA ALA A 33 -6.94 1.07 -24.51
C ALA A 33 -6.28 2.20 -23.72
N LEU A 34 -6.17 3.43 -24.28
CA LEU A 34 -5.52 4.54 -23.57
C LEU A 34 -6.28 4.94 -22.30
N PRO A 35 -7.62 5.10 -22.31
CA PRO A 35 -8.38 5.31 -21.09
C PRO A 35 -8.25 4.18 -20.08
N LEU A 36 -8.18 2.92 -20.54
CA LEU A 36 -8.05 1.76 -19.65
C LEU A 36 -6.67 1.73 -18.97
N ILE A 37 -5.60 1.98 -19.72
CA ILE A 37 -4.25 2.08 -19.17
C ILE A 37 -4.18 3.23 -18.16
N LEU A 38 -4.76 4.38 -18.51
CA LEU A 38 -4.84 5.53 -17.61
C LEU A 38 -5.66 5.22 -16.35
N LEU A 39 -6.77 4.50 -16.47
CA LEU A 39 -7.58 4.04 -15.34
C LEU A 39 -6.77 3.15 -14.40
N ILE A 40 -6.05 2.16 -14.94
CA ILE A 40 -5.19 1.26 -14.15
C ILE A 40 -4.10 2.07 -13.45
N TYR A 41 -3.47 3.02 -14.14
CA TYR A 41 -2.46 3.89 -13.57
C TYR A 41 -3.02 4.74 -12.42
N LEU A 42 -4.17 5.39 -12.61
CA LEU A 42 -4.83 6.20 -11.58
C LEU A 42 -5.24 5.35 -10.37
N ALA A 43 -5.77 4.14 -10.60
CA ALA A 43 -6.11 3.20 -9.53
C ALA A 43 -4.87 2.77 -8.73
N ALA A 44 -3.75 2.48 -9.41
CA ALA A 44 -2.48 2.16 -8.76
C ALA A 44 -1.96 3.35 -7.92
N MET A 45 -1.99 4.56 -8.49
CA MET A 45 -1.61 5.79 -7.78
C MET A 45 -2.48 6.05 -6.55
N TRP A 46 -3.79 5.88 -6.67
CA TRP A 46 -4.71 5.98 -5.54
C TRP A 46 -4.39 4.94 -4.45
N GLY A 47 -4.07 3.70 -4.84
CA GLY A 47 -3.60 2.67 -3.90
C GLY A 47 -2.33 3.07 -3.16
N PHE A 48 -1.33 3.64 -3.86
CA PHE A 48 -0.09 4.15 -3.26
C PHE A 48 -0.36 5.27 -2.25
N PHE A 49 -1.13 6.28 -2.62
CA PHE A 49 -1.43 7.41 -1.73
C PHE A 49 -2.41 7.05 -0.60
N GLY A 50 -3.20 5.99 -0.78
CA GLY A 50 -4.09 5.45 0.25
C GLY A 50 -3.40 4.49 1.24
N MET A 51 -2.10 4.23 1.08
CA MET A 51 -1.36 3.33 1.95
C MET A 51 -1.28 3.89 3.37
N ARG A 52 -1.62 3.08 4.37
CA ARG A 52 -1.52 3.46 5.78
C ARG A 52 -1.34 2.24 6.68
N PHE A 53 -0.76 2.47 7.84
CA PHE A 53 -0.59 1.45 8.88
C PHE A 53 -1.45 1.80 10.09
N LEU A 54 -2.22 0.83 10.55
CA LEU A 54 -3.11 0.97 11.69
C LEU A 54 -2.65 0.00 12.78
N ILE A 55 -2.70 0.47 14.02
CA ILE A 55 -2.50 -0.37 15.19
C ILE A 55 -3.88 -0.52 15.81
N THR A 56 -4.33 -1.76 15.95
CA THR A 56 -5.61 -2.12 16.55
C THR A 56 -5.37 -2.74 17.93
N SER A 57 -6.42 -3.23 18.59
CA SER A 57 -6.33 -3.87 19.90
C SER A 57 -5.51 -5.17 19.89
N ASP A 58 -5.50 -5.89 18.77
CA ASP A 58 -4.95 -7.25 18.67
C ASP A 58 -3.95 -7.42 17.52
N SER A 59 -3.79 -6.40 16.67
CA SER A 59 -2.95 -6.51 15.48
C SER A 59 -2.42 -5.20 14.92
N VAL A 60 -1.37 -5.33 14.10
CA VAL A 60 -0.97 -4.30 13.13
C VAL A 60 -1.60 -4.60 11.78
N VAL A 61 -2.30 -3.62 11.20
CA VAL A 61 -2.92 -3.73 9.88
C VAL A 61 -2.22 -2.83 8.89
N ALA A 62 -1.63 -3.42 7.85
CA ALA A 62 -1.16 -2.69 6.68
C ALA A 62 -2.27 -2.59 5.63
N VAL A 63 -2.68 -1.36 5.31
CA VAL A 63 -3.73 -1.10 4.32
C VAL A 63 -3.06 -0.60 3.05
N PHE A 64 -3.30 -1.29 1.94
CA PHE A 64 -2.92 -0.88 0.60
C PHE A 64 -4.11 -1.14 -0.33
N PRO A 65 -5.02 -0.16 -0.50
CA PRO A 65 -6.29 -0.39 -1.18
C PRO A 65 -6.13 -1.06 -2.55
N PRO A 66 -6.99 -2.03 -2.90
CA PRO A 66 -8.13 -2.55 -2.13
C PRO A 66 -7.75 -3.58 -1.05
N PHE A 67 -6.47 -3.93 -0.93
CA PHE A 67 -5.99 -4.99 -0.06
C PHE A 67 -5.71 -4.52 1.37
N ARG A 68 -5.79 -5.46 2.30
CA ARG A 68 -5.37 -5.29 3.69
C ARG A 68 -4.59 -6.52 4.11
N TYR A 69 -3.53 -6.30 4.88
CA TYR A 69 -2.74 -7.37 5.46
C TYR A 69 -2.74 -7.23 6.97
N ASN A 70 -3.23 -8.27 7.64
CA ASN A 70 -3.36 -8.29 9.09
C ASN A 70 -2.16 -9.03 9.72
N ILE A 71 -1.57 -8.45 10.75
CA ILE A 71 -0.43 -8.99 11.50
C ILE A 71 -0.84 -9.09 12.97
N PRO A 72 -1.44 -10.22 13.39
CA PRO A 72 -1.84 -10.44 14.77
C PRO A 72 -0.63 -10.33 15.71
N PHE A 73 -0.78 -9.68 16.87
CA PHE A 73 0.30 -9.56 17.84
C PHE A 73 0.81 -10.92 18.32
N SER A 74 -0.07 -11.93 18.39
CA SER A 74 0.27 -13.32 18.73
C SER A 74 1.25 -13.97 17.76
N ASP A 75 1.38 -13.44 16.54
CA ASP A 75 2.32 -13.96 15.53
C ASP A 75 3.66 -13.23 15.55
N ILE A 76 3.77 -12.08 16.23
CA ILE A 76 4.94 -11.20 16.19
C ILE A 76 6.00 -11.70 17.16
N SER A 77 7.20 -12.00 16.65
CA SER A 77 8.37 -12.34 17.48
C SER A 77 9.25 -11.14 17.78
N SER A 78 9.42 -10.21 16.84
CA SER A 78 10.18 -8.99 17.08
C SER A 78 9.72 -7.84 16.19
N VAL A 79 9.96 -6.61 16.67
CA VAL A 79 9.71 -5.37 15.95
C VAL A 79 10.99 -4.54 15.98
N GLU A 80 11.61 -4.33 14.82
CA GLU A 80 12.92 -3.70 14.68
C GLU A 80 12.84 -2.48 13.76
N ILE A 81 13.66 -1.45 14.02
CA ILE A 81 13.83 -0.34 13.07
C ILE A 81 14.83 -0.76 12.00
N MET A 82 14.50 -0.48 10.75
CA MET A 82 15.42 -0.56 9.63
C MET A 82 15.78 0.87 9.19
N ASP A 83 17.00 1.29 9.53
CA ASP A 83 17.49 2.65 9.24
C ASP A 83 17.74 2.92 7.76
N LYS A 84 17.90 1.88 6.94
CA LYS A 84 18.15 1.99 5.50
C LYS A 84 17.18 1.12 4.73
N PHE A 85 16.09 1.73 4.25
CA PHE A 85 15.27 1.14 3.19
C PHE A 85 15.79 1.63 1.83
N PRO A 86 16.13 0.74 0.87
CA PRO A 86 16.79 1.16 -0.35
C PRO A 86 15.85 1.97 -1.25
N TRP A 87 16.23 3.23 -1.55
CA TRP A 87 15.42 4.16 -2.33
C TRP A 87 15.08 3.63 -3.74
N TYR A 88 15.93 2.76 -4.30
CA TYR A 88 15.73 2.16 -5.62
C TYR A 88 14.63 1.07 -5.65
N MET A 89 14.08 0.63 -4.50
CA MET A 89 12.98 -0.34 -4.49
C MET A 89 11.65 0.24 -5.00
N GLY A 90 11.59 1.56 -5.16
CA GLY A 90 10.39 2.29 -5.55
C GLY A 90 9.31 2.26 -4.46
N TRP A 91 8.12 2.76 -4.79
CA TRP A 91 6.98 2.80 -3.86
C TRP A 91 6.01 1.66 -4.15
N GLY A 92 5.36 1.14 -3.11
CA GLY A 92 4.34 0.12 -3.23
C GLY A 92 4.48 -1.12 -2.38
N VAL A 93 3.63 -2.11 -2.71
CA VAL A 93 3.74 -3.46 -2.16
C VAL A 93 4.75 -4.25 -2.98
N ARG A 94 5.68 -4.92 -2.31
CA ARG A 94 6.69 -5.80 -2.92
C ARG A 94 6.75 -7.13 -2.18
N ILE A 95 6.99 -8.18 -2.94
CA ILE A 95 7.21 -9.53 -2.42
C ILE A 95 8.65 -9.93 -2.74
N GLN A 96 9.41 -10.30 -1.71
CA GLN A 96 10.79 -10.78 -1.85
C GLN A 96 10.96 -12.05 -1.01
N GLY A 97 10.79 -13.21 -1.65
CA GLY A 97 10.76 -14.50 -0.96
C GLY A 97 9.70 -14.51 0.14
N ARG A 98 10.13 -14.66 1.40
CA ARG A 98 9.25 -14.64 2.58
C ARG A 98 9.09 -13.25 3.21
N ARG A 99 9.43 -12.18 2.48
CA ARG A 99 9.28 -10.79 2.92
C ARG A 99 8.15 -10.11 2.16
N LEU A 100 7.27 -9.45 2.91
CA LEU A 100 6.24 -8.55 2.37
C LEU A 100 6.60 -7.12 2.75
N ILE A 101 6.74 -6.25 1.76
CA ILE A 101 7.26 -4.90 1.95
C ILE A 101 6.21 -3.90 1.50
N PHE A 102 5.84 -2.99 2.39
CA PHE A 102 5.00 -1.82 2.12
C PHE A 102 5.91 -0.60 2.09
N ALA A 103 6.41 -0.29 0.89
CA ALA A 103 7.31 0.81 0.63
C ALA A 103 6.53 2.11 0.40
N GLY A 104 6.73 3.07 1.30
CA GLY A 104 6.26 4.44 1.19
C GLY A 104 7.37 5.36 0.68
N LYS A 105 7.12 6.67 0.76
CA LYS A 105 8.04 7.71 0.32
C LYS A 105 9.32 7.83 1.17
N HIS A 106 9.32 7.27 2.38
CA HIS A 106 10.31 7.56 3.42
C HIS A 106 11.47 6.55 3.45
N ALA A 107 12.62 6.94 3.99
CA ALA A 107 13.84 6.14 3.95
C ALA A 107 13.98 5.13 5.10
N LYS A 108 13.13 5.24 6.13
CA LYS A 108 13.17 4.39 7.31
C LYS A 108 11.93 3.51 7.39
N ALA A 109 12.11 2.31 7.92
CA ALA A 109 11.03 1.33 8.02
C ALA A 109 11.01 0.63 9.38
N VAL A 110 9.89 0.00 9.67
CA VAL A 110 9.74 -0.94 10.78
C VAL A 110 9.60 -2.34 10.22
N ALA A 111 10.48 -3.25 10.63
CA ALA A 111 10.42 -4.65 10.30
C ALA A 111 9.74 -5.42 11.43
N ILE A 112 8.64 -6.09 11.10
CA ILE A 112 7.94 -7.00 11.99
C ILE A 112 8.30 -8.43 11.58
N ARG A 113 8.92 -9.18 12.50
CA ARG A 113 9.19 -10.61 12.30
C ARG A 113 8.05 -11.44 12.84
N LYS A 114 7.74 -12.52 12.12
CA LYS A 114 6.63 -13.42 12.44
C LYS A 114 7.08 -14.87 12.59
N ASP A 115 6.57 -15.54 13.61
CA ASP A 115 6.82 -16.96 13.86
C ASP A 115 5.89 -17.88 13.08
N LYS A 116 4.79 -17.34 12.52
CA LYS A 116 3.77 -18.08 11.75
C LYS A 116 3.45 -17.38 10.42
N GLY A 117 2.94 -18.16 9.46
CA GLY A 117 2.54 -17.70 8.13
C GLY A 117 3.62 -17.75 7.04
N PHE A 118 3.21 -17.47 5.80
CA PHE A 118 4.10 -17.48 4.63
C PHE A 118 5.15 -16.37 4.72
N PHE A 119 4.68 -15.11 4.85
CA PHE A 119 5.56 -13.96 5.06
C PHE A 119 6.07 -13.94 6.50
N ARG A 120 7.38 -14.19 6.65
CA ARG A 120 8.09 -14.20 7.93
C ARG A 120 8.57 -12.81 8.36
N THR A 121 8.65 -11.88 7.41
CA THR A 121 9.03 -10.51 7.68
C THR A 121 8.08 -9.58 6.94
N VAL A 122 7.55 -8.60 7.66
CA VAL A 122 6.75 -7.53 7.08
C VAL A 122 7.45 -6.22 7.32
N VAL A 123 7.76 -5.49 6.26
CA VAL A 123 8.46 -4.20 6.33
C VAL A 123 7.46 -3.09 6.05
N LEU A 124 7.34 -2.14 6.98
CA LEU A 124 6.40 -1.03 6.90
C LEU A 124 7.19 0.29 6.90
N VAL A 125 7.24 0.98 5.76
CA VAL A 125 7.94 2.27 5.62
C VAL A 125 7.03 3.39 6.11
N SER A 126 7.30 3.89 7.32
CA SER A 126 6.48 4.89 8.03
C SER A 126 7.19 6.25 8.09
N GLU A 127 6.41 7.32 8.19
CA GLU A 127 6.90 8.69 8.43
C GLU A 127 7.66 8.80 9.75
N SER A 128 7.07 8.23 10.80
CA SER A 128 7.60 8.23 12.17
C SER A 128 7.87 6.79 12.61
N PRO A 129 8.93 6.13 12.12
CA PRO A 129 9.19 4.71 12.39
C PRO A 129 9.45 4.44 13.89
N ASP A 130 10.17 5.33 14.57
CA ASP A 130 10.46 5.22 16.00
C ASP A 130 9.19 5.28 16.85
N GLU A 131 8.32 6.25 16.55
CA GLU A 131 7.04 6.41 17.24
C GLU A 131 6.11 5.24 16.94
N PHE A 132 6.04 4.82 15.68
CA PHE A 132 5.23 3.67 15.27
C PHE A 132 5.67 2.40 16.00
N ARG A 133 6.98 2.12 16.04
CA ARG A 133 7.54 0.98 16.78
C ARG A 133 7.14 1.01 18.25
N LYS A 134 7.34 2.15 18.93
CA LYS A 134 6.96 2.32 20.34
C LYS A 134 5.47 2.04 20.56
N ARG A 135 4.60 2.54 19.68
CA ARG A 135 3.15 2.29 19.77
C ARG A 135 2.79 0.82 19.58
N VAL A 136 3.48 0.10 18.68
CA VAL A 136 3.29 -1.35 18.51
C VAL A 136 3.76 -2.10 19.76
N GLU A 137 4.95 -1.80 20.28
CA GLU A 137 5.49 -2.42 21.49
C GLU A 137 4.58 -2.20 22.72
N MET A 138 3.98 -1.01 22.85
CA MET A 138 3.02 -0.74 23.92
C MET A 138 1.71 -1.50 23.75
N ALA A 139 1.22 -1.68 22.52
CA ALA A 139 -0.01 -2.41 22.24
C ALA A 139 0.12 -3.93 22.38
N MET A 140 1.35 -4.46 22.34
CA MET A 140 1.63 -5.88 22.55
C MET A 140 1.72 -6.29 24.03
N LYS A 141 1.79 -5.31 24.96
CA LYS A 141 1.84 -5.54 26.41
C LYS A 141 0.44 -5.57 27.01
#